data_AF-A0A3D1BHH3-F1
#
_entry.id   AF-A0A3D1BHH3-F1
#
_cell.length_a   1.000
_cell.length_b   1.000
_cell.length_c   1.000
_cell.angle_alpha   90.00
_cell.angle_beta   90.00
_cell.angle_gamma   90.00
#
_symmetry.space_group_name_H-M   'P 1'
#
loop_
_entity.id
_entity.type
_entity.pdbx_description
1 polymer ?
#
loop_
_entity_poly.entity_id
_entity_poly.type
_entity_poly.pdbx_seq_one_letter_code
_entity_poly.pdbx_strand_id
1 'polypeptide(L)'
;MNNDEPFKLDVLFGSLDKFSSYLVPVGIFLAVLMVIIGGYIWISSAGNPEKVKQAQGTLTWAIIGLVFITIAVLLINLVIKTISDL
;
A
#
# COMPACT_ATOMS: atom_id res chain seq x y z
N MET A 1 -25.84 -28.52 -17.79
CA MET A 1 -24.46 -29.04 -17.67
C MET A 1 -23.68 -27.90 -17.06
N ASN A 2 -23.62 -27.81 -15.73
CA ASN A 2 -22.67 -28.58 -14.92
C ASN A 2 -21.26 -28.38 -15.45
N ASN A 3 -20.57 -27.43 -14.83
CA ASN A 3 -19.20 -27.59 -14.36
C ASN A 3 -18.23 -28.14 -15.41
N ASP A 4 -17.90 -27.29 -16.38
CA ASP A 4 -16.50 -27.22 -16.77
C ASP A 4 -15.94 -26.19 -15.78
N GLU A 5 -15.28 -26.65 -14.71
CA GLU A 5 -14.50 -25.77 -13.84
C GLU A 5 -13.14 -25.53 -14.54
N PRO A 6 -12.93 -24.47 -15.35
CA PRO A 6 -11.59 -23.96 -15.49
C PRO A 6 -11.24 -23.42 -14.10
N PHE A 7 -10.24 -24.05 -13.49
CA PHE A 7 -9.60 -23.73 -12.23
C PHE A 7 -10.22 -22.56 -11.47
N LYS A 8 -10.84 -22.84 -10.30
CA LYS A 8 -11.30 -21.83 -9.32
C LYS A 8 -10.30 -20.70 -9.08
N LEU A 9 -9.03 -20.98 -9.37
CA LEU A 9 -7.92 -20.05 -9.27
C LEU A 9 -8.14 -18.79 -10.14
N ASP A 10 -8.73 -18.87 -11.34
CA ASP A 10 -9.00 -17.68 -12.16
C ASP A 10 -10.01 -16.71 -11.51
N VAL A 11 -11.05 -17.25 -10.86
CA VAL A 11 -12.04 -16.44 -10.15
C VAL A 11 -11.44 -15.85 -8.86
N LEU A 12 -10.55 -16.60 -8.19
CA LEU A 12 -9.80 -16.13 -7.02
C LEU A 12 -8.79 -15.04 -7.41
N PHE A 13 -8.02 -15.24 -8.48
CA PHE A 13 -7.05 -14.27 -9.01
C PHE A 13 -7.75 -13.01 -9.52
N GLY A 14 -8.87 -13.15 -10.24
CA GLY A 14 -9.68 -12.01 -10.67
C GLY A 14 -10.30 -11.22 -9.52
N SER A 15 -10.56 -11.86 -8.38
CA SER A 15 -11.00 -11.18 -7.15
C SER A 15 -9.85 -10.43 -6.48
N LEU A 16 -8.64 -11.01 -6.46
CA LEU A 16 -7.43 -10.37 -5.93
C LEU A 16 -6.99 -9.17 -6.78
N ASP A 17 -7.08 -9.26 -8.11
CA ASP A 17 -6.73 -8.16 -9.02
C ASP A 17 -7.64 -6.95 -8.84
N LYS A 18 -8.95 -7.18 -8.71
CA LYS A 18 -9.90 -6.11 -8.42
C LYS A 18 -9.64 -5.47 -7.06
N PHE A 19 -9.27 -6.27 -6.05
CA PHE A 19 -8.95 -5.77 -4.73
C PHE A 19 -7.66 -4.93 -4.74
N SER A 20 -6.60 -5.44 -5.36
CA SER A 20 -5.31 -4.77 -5.49
C SER A 20 -5.43 -3.44 -6.25
N SER A 21 -6.16 -3.44 -7.37
CA SER A 21 -6.39 -2.24 -8.18
C SER A 21 -7.04 -1.10 -7.40
N TYR A 22 -7.92 -1.41 -6.45
CA TYR A 22 -8.57 -0.40 -5.60
C TYR A 22 -7.76 -0.03 -4.36
N LEU A 23 -7.04 -0.98 -3.77
CA LEU A 23 -6.31 -0.78 -2.51
C LEU A 23 -5.06 0.10 -2.68
N VAL A 24 -4.36 -0.04 -3.80
CA VAL A 24 -3.15 0.71 -4.12
C VAL A 24 -3.38 2.23 -4.19
N PRO A 25 -4.33 2.74 -5.01
CA PRO A 25 -4.56 4.19 -5.09
C PRO A 25 -5.06 4.76 -3.76
N VAL A 26 -5.89 4.03 -3.02
CA VAL A 26 -6.34 4.43 -1.67
C VAL A 26 -5.18 4.49 -0.68
N GLY A 27 -4.29 3.50 -0.71
CA GLY A 27 -3.10 3.45 0.13
C GLY A 27 -2.12 4.59 -0.17
N ILE A 28 -1.88 4.88 -1.44
CA ILE A 28 -1.06 6.03 -1.87
C ILE A 28 -1.69 7.34 -1.39
N PHE A 29 -3.01 7.50 -1.55
CA PHE A 29 -3.72 8.70 -1.10
C PHE A 29 -3.60 8.92 0.42
N LEU A 30 -3.78 7.85 1.21
CA LEU A 30 -3.57 7.87 2.66
C LEU A 30 -2.12 8.22 3.04
N ALA A 31 -1.14 7.67 2.33
CA ALA A 31 0.27 7.96 2.58
C ALA A 31 0.59 9.44 2.33
N VAL A 32 0.06 10.03 1.25
CA VAL A 32 0.20 11.46 0.95
C VAL A 32 -0.42 12.33 2.06
N LEU A 33 -1.62 11.97 2.55
CA LEU A 33 -2.24 12.68 3.68
C LEU A 33 -1.39 12.63 4.95
N MET A 34 -0.83 11.47 5.27
CA MET A 34 0.09 11.30 6.41
C MET A 34 1.34 12.16 6.29
N VAL A 35 1.92 12.26 5.08
CA VAL A 35 3.07 13.14 4.80
C VAL A 35 2.71 14.61 5.00
N ILE A 36 1.54 15.05 4.53
CA ILE A 36 1.07 16.44 4.71
C ILE A 36 0.89 16.77 6.20
N ILE A 37 0.24 15.89 6.95
CA ILE A 37 0.02 16.07 8.39
C ILE A 37 1.36 16.08 9.15
N GLY A 38 2.25 15.13 8.85
CA GLY A 38 3.59 15.06 9.46
C GLY A 38 4.43 16.31 9.15
N GLY A 39 4.38 16.80 7.91
CA GLY A 39 5.04 18.03 7.50
C GLY A 39 4.49 19.28 8.20
N TYR A 40 3.16 19.36 8.35
CA TYR A 40 2.53 20.47 9.08
C TYR A 40 2.92 20.50 10.56
N ILE A 41 2.95 19.34 11.21
CA ILE A 41 3.40 19.21 12.61
C ILE A 41 4.87 19.62 12.72
N TRP A 42 5.72 19.22 11.76
CA TRP A 42 7.14 19.58 11.76
C TRP A 42 7.35 21.10 11.67
N ILE A 43 6.64 21.78 10.77
CA ILE A 43 6.68 23.25 10.62
C ILE A 43 6.11 23.96 11.86
N SER A 44 5.00 23.46 12.39
CA SER A 44 4.34 24.01 13.58
C SER A 44 5.11 23.75 14.88
N SER A 45 6.16 22.91 14.87
CA SER A 45 6.87 22.52 16.10
C SER A 45 7.70 23.65 16.71
N ALA A 46 8.00 24.72 15.97
CA ALA A 46 8.65 25.95 16.45
C ALA A 46 9.91 25.72 17.34
N GLY A 47 10.64 24.62 17.12
CA GLY A 47 11.83 24.27 17.90
C GLY A 47 11.59 23.44 19.17
N ASN A 48 10.34 23.03 19.47
CA ASN A 48 10.07 22.11 20.57
C ASN A 48 10.54 20.67 20.19
N PRO A 49 11.53 20.10 20.91
CA PRO A 49 12.10 18.79 20.59
C PRO A 49 11.09 17.65 20.64
N GLU A 50 10.06 17.75 21.50
CA GLU A 50 9.00 16.75 21.65
C GLU A 50 8.17 16.63 20.36
N LYS A 51 7.77 17.79 19.81
CA LYS A 51 6.93 17.85 18.61
C LYS A 51 7.72 17.52 17.34
N VAL A 52 9.00 17.90 17.29
CA VAL A 52 9.90 17.50 16.20
C VAL A 52 10.06 15.98 16.17
N LYS A 53 10.28 15.35 17.33
CA LYS A 53 10.39 13.89 17.44
C LYS A 53 9.10 13.19 17.03
N GLN A 54 7.94 13.75 17.42
CA GLN A 54 6.64 13.23 17.01
C GLN A 54 6.46 13.32 15.48
N ALA A 55 6.76 14.47 14.87
CA ALA A 55 6.67 14.67 13.43
C ALA A 55 7.59 13.73 12.64
N GLN A 56 8.83 13.55 13.09
CA GLN A 56 9.76 12.58 12.50
C GLN A 56 9.24 11.15 12.62
N GLY A 57 8.64 10.79 13.75
CA GLY A 57 7.97 9.50 13.91
C GLY A 57 6.86 9.30 12.89
N THR A 58 5.94 10.26 12.77
CA THR A 58 4.86 10.23 11.79
C THR A 58 5.38 10.13 10.36
N LEU A 59 6.41 10.90 10.01
CA LEU A 59 7.00 10.87 8.67
C LEU A 59 7.67 9.52 8.37
N THR A 60 8.36 8.93 9.35
CA THR A 60 8.98 7.61 9.22
C THR A 60 7.93 6.54 8.97
N TRP A 61 6.82 6.55 9.72
CA TRP A 61 5.70 5.64 9.51
C TRP A 61 5.02 5.84 8.14
N ALA A 62 4.89 7.09 7.67
CA ALA A 62 4.35 7.38 6.35
C ALA A 62 5.24 6.80 5.23
N ILE A 63 6.57 6.96 5.35
CA ILE A 63 7.54 6.39 4.40
C ILE A 63 7.49 4.87 4.42
N ILE A 64 7.48 4.25 5.61
CA ILE A 64 7.37 2.79 5.76
C ILE A 64 6.08 2.28 5.12
N GLY A 65 4.95 2.95 5.33
CA GLY A 65 3.68 2.58 4.71
C GLY A 65 3.73 2.63 3.18
N LEU A 66 4.37 3.66 2.62
CA LEU A 66 4.52 3.83 1.17
C LEU A 66 5.43 2.76 0.56
N VAL A 67 6.55 2.46 1.22
CA VAL A 67 7.45 1.35 0.85
C VAL A 67 6.74 0.00 0.97
N PHE A 68 5.97 -0.21 2.03
CA PHE A 68 5.23 -1.45 2.26
C PHE A 68 4.20 -1.72 1.15
N ILE A 69 3.39 -0.72 0.77
CA ILE A 69 2.44 -0.85 -0.34
C ILE A 69 3.17 -1.20 -1.64
N THR A 70 4.29 -0.53 -1.91
CA THR A 70 5.10 -0.77 -3.11
C THR A 70 5.60 -2.23 -3.17
N ILE A 71 6.14 -2.73 -2.06
CA ILE A 71 6.60 -4.12 -1.95
C ILE A 71 5.43 -5.10 -2.07
N ALA A 72 4.29 -4.83 -1.44
CA ALA A 72 3.12 -5.70 -1.50
C ALA A 72 2.62 -5.89 -2.95
N VAL A 73 2.54 -4.80 -3.72
CA VAL A 73 2.14 -4.85 -5.14
C VAL A 73 3.17 -5.62 -5.98
N LEU A 74 4.46 -5.37 -5.74
CA LEU A 74 5.54 -6.10 -6.40
C LEU A 74 5.44 -7.61 -6.17
N LEU A 75 5.19 -8.04 -4.94
CA LEU A 75 5.05 -9.45 -4.59
C LEU A 75 3.83 -10.08 -5.26
N ILE A 76 2.67 -9.40 -5.24
CA ILE A 76 1.45 -9.89 -5.91
C ILE A 76 1.70 -10.07 -7.41
N ASN A 77 2.27 -9.06 -8.06
CA ASN A 77 2.58 -9.11 -9.49
C ASN A 77 3.59 -10.23 -9.82
N LEU A 78 4.57 -10.46 -8.94
CA LEU A 78 5.57 -11.52 -9.11
C LEU A 78 4.93 -12.92 -9.00
N VAL A 79 4.01 -13.12 -8.05
CA VAL A 79 3.26 -14.38 -7.92
C VAL A 79 2.37 -14.61 -9.13
N ILE A 80 1.59 -13.61 -9.55
CA ILE A 80 0.72 -13.71 -10.75
C ILE A 80 1.54 -14.05 -11.99
N LYS A 81 2.66 -13.35 -12.19
CA LYS A 81 3.56 -13.60 -13.32
C LYS A 81 4.13 -15.03 -13.30
N THR A 82 4.51 -15.52 -12.13
CA THR A 82 5.05 -16.89 -11.98
C THR A 82 3.99 -17.94 -12.29
N ILE A 83 2.73 -17.72 -11.91
CA ILE A 83 1.62 -18.63 -12.19
C ILE A 83 1.20 -18.56 -13.66
N SER A 84 1.21 -17.38 -14.26
CA SER A 84 0.86 -17.19 -15.67
C SER A 84 1.92 -17.70 -16.64
N ASP A 85 3.20 -17.71 -16.22
CA ASP A 85 4.32 -18.20 -17.02
C ASP A 85 4.49 -19.74 -16.91
N LEU A 86 3.75 -20.41 -16.00
CA LEU A 86 3.78 -21.86 -15.78
C LEU A 86 2.69 -22.59 -16.59
#